data_AF-C5L0I9-F1
#
_entry.id   AF-C5L0I9-F1
#
_cell.length_a   1.000
_cell.length_b   1.000
_cell.length_c   1.000
_cell.angle_alpha   90.00
_cell.angle_beta   90.00
_cell.angle_gamma   90.00
#
_symmetry.space_group_name_H-M   'P 1'
#
loop_
_entity.id
_entity.type
_entity.pdbx_description
1 polymer ?
#
loop_
_entity_poly.entity_id
_entity_poly.type
_entity_poly.pdbx_seq_one_letter_code
_entity_poly.pdbx_strand_id
1 'polypeptide(L)'
;FPKFDVLICSYETLSAELDNFTAFQWCAGVFDEAHRLKSVGSRMREACSRVPCLSRFLLTGTPIQNNIGEMWSLLNLANETLWPEDGREAFLETYGDMKDGQTALKLKKEV
;
A
#
# COMPACT_ATOMS: atom_id res chain seq x y z
N PHE A 1 12.83 -17.44 -19.12
CA PHE A 1 12.96 -16.95 -17.74
C PHE A 1 13.82 -15.70 -17.74
N PRO A 2 13.46 -14.64 -16.98
CA PRO A 2 14.30 -13.46 -16.85
C PRO A 2 15.68 -13.84 -16.30
N LYS A 3 16.73 -13.11 -16.72
CA LYS A 3 18.12 -13.35 -16.29
C LYS A 3 18.48 -12.64 -14.97
N PHE A 4 17.49 -12.25 -14.19
CA PHE A 4 17.65 -11.50 -12.96
C PHE A 4 16.74 -12.07 -11.87
N ASP A 5 17.20 -11.97 -10.62
CA ASP A 5 16.41 -12.35 -9.43
C ASP A 5 15.68 -11.13 -8.83
N VAL A 6 16.26 -9.93 -8.98
CA VAL A 6 15.74 -8.68 -8.41
C VAL A 6 15.80 -7.58 -9.46
N LEU A 7 14.72 -6.80 -9.55
CA LEU A 7 14.65 -5.57 -10.34
C LEU A 7 14.43 -4.39 -9.40
N ILE A 8 15.28 -3.37 -9.53
CA ILE A 8 15.17 -2.11 -8.79
C ILE A 8 14.78 -1.01 -9.78
N CYS A 9 13.73 -0.27 -9.48
CA CYS A 9 13.27 0.84 -10.31
C CYS A 9 12.62 1.94 -9.45
N SER A 10 12.43 3.13 -10.01
CA SER A 10 11.66 4.18 -9.36
C SER A 10 10.16 4.02 -9.64
N TYR A 11 9.31 4.68 -8.84
CA TYR A 11 7.86 4.68 -9.06
C TYR A 11 7.46 5.31 -10.40
N GLU A 12 8.22 6.29 -10.86
CA GLU A 12 8.02 6.95 -12.15
C GLU A 12 8.27 5.96 -13.30
N THR A 13 9.35 5.17 -13.22
CA THR A 13 9.63 4.11 -14.19
C THR A 13 8.55 3.03 -14.17
N LEU A 14 8.15 2.55 -12.99
CA LEU A 14 7.06 1.59 -12.86
C LEU A 14 5.76 2.11 -13.50
N SER A 15 5.42 3.37 -13.25
CA SER A 15 4.20 3.99 -13.78
C SER A 15 4.24 4.21 -15.30
N ALA A 16 5.43 4.44 -15.86
CA ALA A 16 5.64 4.61 -17.30
C ALA A 16 5.62 3.26 -18.05
N GLU A 17 6.18 2.22 -17.43
CA GLU A 17 6.42 0.91 -18.04
C GLU A 17 5.50 -0.19 -17.47
N LEU A 18 4.32 0.18 -16.96
CA LEU A 18 3.43 -0.70 -16.19
C LEU A 18 3.10 -2.01 -16.92
N ASP A 19 2.94 -1.98 -18.24
CA ASP A 19 2.64 -3.18 -19.03
C ASP A 19 3.77 -4.21 -18.96
N ASN A 20 5.03 -3.76 -18.89
CA ASN A 20 6.19 -4.64 -18.69
C ASN A 20 6.19 -5.26 -17.29
N PHE A 21 5.79 -4.51 -16.26
CA PHE A 21 5.71 -5.02 -14.88
C PHE A 21 4.56 -6.01 -14.70
N THR A 22 3.42 -5.77 -15.35
CA THR A 22 2.22 -6.63 -15.24
C THR A 22 2.32 -7.91 -16.07
N ALA A 23 3.25 -7.98 -17.01
CA ALA A 23 3.54 -9.20 -17.78
C ALA A 23 4.22 -10.32 -16.94
N PHE A 24 4.72 -10.01 -15.74
CA PHE A 24 5.37 -10.97 -14.85
C PHE A 24 4.61 -11.11 -13.54
N GLN A 25 4.47 -12.34 -13.03
CA GLN A 25 4.03 -12.59 -11.66
C GLN A 25 5.22 -12.40 -10.71
N TRP A 26 5.17 -11.40 -9.83
CA TRP A 26 6.24 -11.12 -8.88
C TRP A 26 6.03 -11.89 -7.57
N CYS A 27 7.11 -12.48 -7.05
CA CYS A 27 7.05 -13.11 -5.72
C CYS A 27 6.86 -12.06 -4.62
N ALA A 28 7.49 -10.90 -4.75
CA ALA A 28 7.39 -9.81 -3.78
C ALA A 28 7.52 -8.45 -4.46
N GLY A 29 6.71 -7.47 -4.02
CA GLY A 29 6.92 -6.05 -4.29
C GLY A 29 7.36 -5.34 -3.01
N VAL A 30 8.50 -4.64 -3.05
CA VAL A 30 9.00 -3.84 -1.93
C VAL A 30 8.89 -2.37 -2.31
N PHE A 31 8.01 -1.65 -1.64
CA PHE A 31 7.68 -0.26 -1.91
C PHE A 31 8.31 0.61 -0.81
N ASP A 32 9.43 1.23 -1.15
CA ASP A 32 10.15 2.12 -0.23
C ASP A 32 9.53 3.53 -0.20
N GLU A 33 9.65 4.22 0.93
CA GLU A 33 8.97 5.48 1.21
C GLU A 33 7.47 5.44 0.84
N ALA A 34 6.80 4.37 1.27
CA ALA A 34 5.41 4.07 0.91
C ALA A 34 4.42 5.17 1.30
N HIS A 35 4.79 6.10 2.18
CA HIS A 35 4.03 7.32 2.45
C HIS A 35 3.74 8.13 1.17
N ARG A 36 4.54 7.99 0.10
CA ARG A 36 4.26 8.59 -1.22
C ARG A 36 3.00 8.02 -1.90
N LEU A 37 2.56 6.82 -1.52
CA LEU A 37 1.45 6.06 -2.13
C LEU A 37 0.10 6.25 -1.39
N LYS A 38 0.03 7.15 -0.43
CA LYS A 38 -1.14 7.35 0.45
C LYS A 38 -2.41 7.88 -0.23
N SER A 39 -2.29 8.47 -1.42
CA SER A 39 -3.43 9.08 -2.11
C SER A 39 -4.16 8.06 -2.99
N VAL A 40 -5.37 7.66 -2.54
CA VAL A 40 -6.35 6.87 -3.31
C VAL A 40 -6.68 7.64 -4.59
N GLY A 41 -6.29 7.12 -5.75
CA GLY A 41 -6.50 7.77 -7.04
C GLY A 41 -5.28 8.50 -7.62
N SER A 42 -4.14 8.52 -6.93
CA SER A 42 -2.90 8.90 -7.60
C SER A 42 -2.53 7.84 -8.64
N ARG A 43 -2.16 8.29 -9.85
CA ARG A 43 -1.68 7.41 -10.94
C ARG A 43 -0.57 6.46 -10.48
N MET A 44 0.31 6.95 -9.61
CA MET A 44 1.41 6.18 -9.04
C MET A 44 0.92 5.03 -8.14
N ARG A 45 -0.04 5.27 -7.26
CA ARG A 45 -0.64 4.21 -6.44
C ARG A 45 -1.38 3.20 -7.31
N GLU A 46 -2.17 3.66 -8.26
CA GLU A 46 -2.92 2.78 -9.17
C GLU A 46 -1.97 1.86 -9.95
N ALA A 47 -0.87 2.41 -10.49
CA ALA A 47 0.16 1.62 -11.15
C ALA A 47 0.76 0.57 -10.20
N CYS A 48 1.11 0.94 -8.96
CA CYS A 48 1.63 0.01 -7.97
C CYS A 48 0.62 -1.10 -7.60
N SER A 49 -0.67 -0.76 -7.46
CA SER A 49 -1.74 -1.74 -7.18
C SER A 49 -1.94 -2.74 -8.30
N ARG A 50 -1.67 -2.34 -9.55
CA ARG A 50 -1.83 -3.20 -10.72
C ARG A 50 -0.69 -4.20 -10.90
N VAL A 51 0.47 -3.99 -10.28
CA VAL A 51 1.59 -4.94 -10.37
C VAL A 51 1.23 -6.22 -9.60
N PRO A 52 1.18 -7.38 -10.27
CA PRO A 52 0.79 -8.63 -9.62
C PRO A 52 1.95 -9.11 -8.73
N CYS A 53 1.72 -9.12 -7.42
CA CYS A 53 2.68 -9.58 -6.42
C CYS A 53 2.03 -10.58 -5.47
N LEU A 54 2.71 -11.69 -5.16
CA LEU A 54 2.26 -12.63 -4.12
C LEU A 54 2.36 -12.04 -2.71
N SER A 55 3.31 -11.14 -2.49
CA SER A 55 3.48 -10.43 -1.22
C SER A 55 3.89 -8.98 -1.48
N ARG A 56 3.39 -8.05 -0.67
CA ARG A 56 3.73 -6.63 -0.76
C ARG A 56 4.26 -6.13 0.58
N PHE A 57 5.42 -5.50 0.54
CA PHE A 57 6.06 -4.90 1.70
C PHE A 57 6.10 -3.40 1.51
N LEU A 58 5.46 -2.66 2.41
CA LEU A 58 5.48 -1.20 2.42
C LEU A 58 6.46 -0.75 3.49
N LEU A 59 7.53 -0.06 3.09
CA LEU A 59 8.54 0.48 3.99
C LEU A 59 8.33 2.00 4.09
N THR A 60 8.27 2.53 5.31
CA THR A 60 8.18 3.98 5.52
C THR A 60 8.80 4.35 6.87
N GLY A 61 9.64 5.38 6.88
CA GLY A 61 10.20 5.96 8.10
C GLY A 61 9.21 6.86 8.86
N THR A 62 8.10 7.24 8.21
CA THR A 62 7.06 8.10 8.76
C THR A 62 5.73 7.34 8.75
N PRO A 63 5.51 6.44 9.72
CA PRO A 63 4.45 5.44 9.61
C PRO A 63 3.05 6.04 9.43
N ILE A 64 2.71 7.15 10.08
CA ILE A 64 1.46 7.90 9.89
C ILE A 64 1.70 9.30 10.44
N GLN A 65 1.55 10.35 9.63
CA GLN A 65 1.61 11.72 10.13
C GLN A 65 0.33 12.54 9.96
N ASN A 66 -0.69 12.15 9.17
CA ASN A 66 -1.78 13.10 8.89
C ASN A 66 -3.25 12.59 8.78
N ASN A 67 -3.58 11.30 8.58
CA ASN A 67 -4.99 10.86 8.54
C ASN A 67 -5.13 9.33 8.61
N ILE A 68 -6.11 8.79 9.36
CA ILE A 68 -6.47 7.35 9.35
C ILE A 68 -6.81 6.86 7.94
N GLY A 69 -7.39 7.71 7.09
CA GLY A 69 -7.66 7.37 5.70
C GLY A 69 -6.40 7.12 4.86
N GLU A 70 -5.28 7.81 5.17
CA GLU A 70 -3.99 7.55 4.52
C GLU A 70 -3.46 6.18 4.94
N MET A 71 -3.63 5.82 6.21
CA MET A 71 -3.21 4.52 6.71
C MET A 71 -4.01 3.37 6.09
N TRP A 72 -5.33 3.52 6.05
CA TRP A 72 -6.21 2.57 5.36
C TRP A 72 -5.77 2.37 3.91
N SER A 73 -5.39 3.45 3.23
CA SER A 73 -4.92 3.41 1.85
C SER A 73 -3.66 2.56 1.67
N LEU A 74 -2.74 2.61 2.63
CA LEU A 74 -1.54 1.78 2.63
C LEU A 74 -1.87 0.32 2.97
N LEU A 75 -2.76 0.07 3.94
CA LEU A 75 -3.20 -1.27 4.30
C LEU A 75 -3.91 -1.97 3.12
N ASN A 76 -4.80 -1.25 2.43
CA ASN A 76 -5.43 -1.70 1.19
C ASN A 76 -4.38 -2.06 0.13
N LEU A 77 -3.38 -1.19 -0.11
CA LEU A 77 -2.34 -1.47 -1.08
C LEU A 77 -1.50 -2.71 -0.73
N ALA A 78 -1.22 -2.93 0.57
CA ALA A 78 -0.47 -4.08 1.06
C ALA A 78 -1.25 -5.39 0.89
N ASN A 79 -2.57 -5.36 1.17
CA ASN A 79 -3.43 -6.54 1.05
C ASN A 79 -4.89 -6.13 0.80
N GLU A 80 -5.28 -6.08 -0.47
CA GLU A 80 -6.63 -5.71 -0.90
C GLU A 80 -7.70 -6.72 -0.46
N THR A 81 -7.32 -7.99 -0.19
CA THR A 81 -8.26 -9.02 0.29
C THR A 81 -8.60 -8.85 1.77
N LEU A 82 -7.61 -8.48 2.60
CA LEU A 82 -7.82 -8.22 4.02
C LEU A 82 -8.43 -6.83 4.26
N TRP A 83 -8.11 -5.87 3.39
CA TRP A 83 -8.53 -4.47 3.49
C TRP A 83 -9.24 -4.01 2.21
N PRO A 84 -10.40 -4.59 1.87
CA PRO A 84 -11.11 -4.27 0.62
C PRO A 84 -11.72 -2.86 0.66
N GLU A 85 -11.93 -2.25 -0.52
CA GLU A 85 -12.39 -0.84 -0.64
C GLU A 85 -13.74 -0.59 0.03
N ASP A 86 -14.65 -1.56 0.01
CA ASP A 86 -15.96 -1.50 0.69
C ASP A 86 -15.83 -1.53 2.23
N GLY A 87 -14.72 -2.03 2.77
CA GLY A 87 -14.39 -2.00 4.20
C GLY A 87 -13.88 -0.65 4.70
N ARG A 88 -13.63 0.32 3.81
CA ARG A 88 -13.06 1.62 4.15
C ARG A 88 -13.93 2.44 5.11
N GLU A 89 -15.23 2.52 4.86
CA GLU A 89 -16.14 3.31 5.69
C GLU A 89 -16.20 2.76 7.11
N ALA A 90 -16.38 1.44 7.26
CA ALA A 90 -16.36 0.78 8.56
C ALA A 90 -15.03 0.97 9.30
N PHE A 91 -13.91 0.96 8.59
CA PHE A 91 -12.60 1.25 9.16
C PHE A 91 -12.51 2.70 9.67
N LEU A 92 -12.98 3.67 8.88
CA LEU A 92 -13.00 5.08 9.28
C LEU A 92 -13.97 5.35 10.44
N GLU A 93 -15.11 4.67 10.52
CA GLU A 93 -16.00 4.77 11.68
C GLU A 93 -15.34 4.20 12.95
N THR A 94 -14.64 3.07 12.81
CA THR A 94 -14.00 2.40 13.95
C THR A 94 -12.77 3.14 14.47
N TYR A 95 -11.98 3.70 13.55
CA TYR A 95 -10.64 4.23 13.86
C TYR A 95 -10.49 5.74 13.63
N GLY A 96 -11.44 6.40 12.96
CA GLY A 96 -11.32 7.78 12.48
C GLY A 96 -11.25 8.85 13.56
N ASP A 97 -11.80 8.62 14.75
CA ASP A 97 -11.64 9.51 15.90
C ASP A 97 -10.47 9.05 16.79
N MET A 98 -9.25 9.33 16.34
CA MET A 98 -8.00 8.99 17.05
C MET A 98 -7.76 9.81 18.34
N LYS A 99 -8.75 10.55 18.84
CA LYS A 99 -8.59 11.34 20.09
C LYS A 99 -8.45 10.46 21.33
N ASP A 100 -8.92 9.22 21.28
CA ASP A 100 -8.75 8.25 22.37
C ASP A 100 -7.56 7.32 22.10
N GLY A 101 -6.54 7.39 22.97
CA GLY A 101 -5.34 6.54 22.89
C GLY A 101 -5.61 5.03 22.96
N GLN A 102 -6.83 4.61 23.32
CA GLN A 102 -7.27 3.21 23.28
C GLN A 102 -7.46 2.71 21.83
N THR A 103 -7.96 3.55 20.93
CA THR A 103 -8.22 3.20 19.52
C THR A 103 -6.92 2.95 18.76
N ALA A 104 -5.90 3.76 19.02
CA ALA A 104 -4.55 3.56 18.49
C ALA A 104 -3.91 2.24 18.98
N LEU A 105 -4.19 1.83 20.23
CA LEU A 105 -3.71 0.57 20.79
C LEU A 105 -4.40 -0.65 20.15
N LYS A 106 -5.69 -0.53 19.84
CA LYS A 106 -6.47 -1.59 19.19
C LYS A 106 -5.95 -1.86 17.78
N LEU A 107 -5.71 -0.79 17.04
CA LEU A 107 -5.15 -0.86 15.69
C LEU A 107 -3.75 -1.49 15.65
N LYS A 108 -2.87 -1.14 16.61
CA LYS A 108 -1.53 -1.77 16.74
C LYS A 108 -1.55 -3.28 16.97
N LYS A 109 -2.70 -3.87 17.34
CA LYS A 109 -2.84 -5.32 17.52
C LYS A 109 -3.36 -6.04 16.27
N GLU A 110 -4.02 -5.31 15.36
CA GLU A 110 -4.60 -5.85 14.13
C GLU A 110 -3.66 -5.74 12.93
N VAL A 111 -2.64 -4.86 13.02
CA VAL A 111 -1.55 -4.68 12.05
C VAL A 111 -0.28 -5.32 12.58
#